data_AF-A0A820IMI0-F1
#
_entry.id   AF-A0A820IMI0-F1
#
_cell.length_a   1.000
_cell.length_b   1.000
_cell.length_c   1.000
_cell.angle_alpha   90.00
_cell.angle_beta   90.00
_cell.angle_gamma   90.00
#
_symmetry.space_group_name_H-M   'P 1'
#
loop_
_entity.id
_entity.type
_entity.pdbx_description
1 polymer ?
#
loop_
_entity_poly.entity_id
_entity_poly.type
_entity_poly.pdbx_seq_one_letter_code
_entity_poly.pdbx_strand_id
1 'polypeptide(L)' 'MIFAENFFLDHSLELRKTASQVLLNEAGKILNIKELIPKNQLRGHFDVIGEQATIQVKFSLSPENPPLLQELELVKINQ' A
#
# COMPACT_ATOMS: atom_id res chain seq x y z
N MET A 1 15.42 7.36 -7.08
CA MET A 1 14.40 7.82 -6.12
C MET A 1 13.18 6.91 -6.29
N ILE A 2 12.48 6.52 -5.21
CA ILE A 2 11.31 5.61 -5.30
C ILE A 2 10.00 6.37 -5.10
N PHE A 3 10.01 7.49 -4.38
CA PHE A 3 8.83 8.29 -4.06
C PHE A 3 8.78 9.55 -4.92
N ALA A 4 7.58 9.95 -5.34
CA ALA A 4 7.35 11.26 -5.97
C ALA A 4 7.45 12.38 -4.92
N GLU A 5 7.78 13.60 -5.34
CA GLU A 5 7.92 14.74 -4.43
C GLU A 5 6.62 15.01 -3.63
N ASN A 6 5.47 14.76 -4.24
CA ASN A 6 4.17 14.98 -3.62
C ASN A 6 3.76 13.89 -2.60
N PHE A 7 4.47 12.77 -2.51
CA PHE A 7 4.15 11.68 -1.58
C PHE A 7 4.13 12.14 -0.10
N PHE A 8 4.96 13.13 0.21
CA PHE A 8 5.19 13.61 1.58
C PHE A 8 4.37 14.85 1.96
N LEU A 9 3.51 15.35 1.07
CA LEU A 9 2.76 16.60 1.32
C LEU A 9 1.67 16.44 2.37
N ASP A 10 0.95 15.31 2.38
CA ASP A 10 -0.22 15.13 3.25
C ASP A 10 0.12 14.54 4.63
N HIS A 11 1.13 13.66 4.73
CA HIS A 11 1.48 12.98 5.99
C HIS A 11 2.97 12.63 6.06
N SER A 12 3.56 12.77 7.25
CA SER A 12 4.95 12.39 7.48
C SER A 12 5.17 10.89 7.25
N LEU A 13 6.37 10.54 6.79
CA LEU A 13 6.77 9.15 6.55
C LEU A 13 6.62 8.28 7.80
N GLU A 14 6.92 8.84 8.99
CA GLU A 14 6.81 8.13 10.26
C GLU A 14 5.37 7.76 10.58
N LEU A 15 4.42 8.69 10.41
CA LEU A 15 3.00 8.41 10.66
C LEU A 15 2.48 7.31 9.74
N ARG A 16 2.86 7.35 8.45
CA ARG A 16 2.49 6.33 7.48
C ARG A 16 3.07 4.95 7.82
N LYS A 17 4.33 4.89 8.26
CA LYS A 17 4.97 3.65 8.71
C LYS A 17 4.25 3.07 9.92
N THR A 18 3.96 3.89 10.93
CA THR A 18 3.26 3.46 12.13
C THR A 18 1.87 2.94 11.81
N ALA A 19 1.07 3.68 11.02
CA ALA A 19 -0.26 3.25 10.61
C ALA A 19 -0.23 1.93 9.80
N SER A 20 0.74 1.79 8.89
CA SER A 20 0.92 0.57 8.11
C SER A 20 1.31 -0.61 9.00
N GLN A 21 2.20 -0.39 9.97
CA GLN A 21 2.65 -1.42 10.89
C GLN A 21 1.52 -1.91 11.80
N VAL A 22 0.64 -1.01 12.25
CA VAL A 22 -0.56 -1.38 13.02
C VAL A 22 -1.42 -2.35 12.22
N LEU A 23 -1.75 -2.02 10.97
CA LEU A 23 -2.58 -2.87 10.11
C LEU A 23 -1.90 -4.22 9.79
N LEU A 24 -0.60 -4.22 9.52
CA LEU A 24 0.14 -5.45 9.26
C LEU A 24 0.25 -6.34 10.51
N ASN A 25 0.38 -5.75 11.70
CA ASN A 25 0.34 -6.51 12.95
C ASN A 25 -1.05 -7.10 13.20
N GLU A 26 -2.12 -6.37 12.90
CA GLU A 26 -3.50 -6.89 12.98
C GLU A 26 -3.77 -8.05 12.01
N ALA A 27 -3.04 -8.13 10.89
CA ALA A 27 -3.12 -9.28 9.98
C ALA A 27 -2.57 -10.56 10.61
N GLY A 28 -1.69 -10.45 11.61
CA GLY A 28 -0.97 -11.59 12.18
C GLY A 28 0.11 -12.10 11.23
N LYS A 29 0.38 -13.41 11.23
CA LYS A 29 1.34 -14.00 10.29
C LYS A 29 0.79 -13.88 8.87
N ILE A 30 1.61 -13.38 7.95
CA ILE A 30 1.24 -13.31 6.53
C ILE A 30 1.30 -14.72 5.93
N LEU A 31 0.16 -15.16 5.41
CA LEU A 31 -0.02 -16.47 4.78
C LEU A 31 0.18 -16.40 3.26
N ASN A 32 -0.25 -15.29 2.64
CA ASN A 32 -0.16 -15.12 1.20
C ASN A 32 -0.17 -13.64 0.80
N ILE A 33 0.43 -13.35 -0.35
CA ILE A 33 0.31 -12.06 -1.04
C ILE A 33 -0.28 -12.36 -2.41
N LYS A 34 -1.44 -11.79 -2.70
CA LYS A 34 -2.15 -11.99 -3.96
C LYS A 34 -1.49 -11.23 -5.11
N GLU A 35 -1.83 -11.64 -6.32
CA GLU A 35 -1.38 -10.97 -7.54
C GLU A 35 -1.85 -9.51 -7.58
N LEU A 36 -1.07 -8.69 -8.26
CA LEU A 36 -1.42 -7.30 -8.51
C LEU A 36 -2.66 -7.21 -9.39
N ILE A 37 -3.68 -6.50 -8.90
CA ILE A 37 -4.87 -6.13 -9.66
C ILE A 37 -4.71 -4.68 -10.13
N PRO A 38 -4.35 -4.45 -11.42
CA PRO A 38 -4.25 -3.11 -11.97
C PRO A 38 -5.64 -2.49 -12.11
N LYS A 39 -5.79 -1.25 -11.65
CA LYS A 39 -6.94 -0.40 -11.96
C LYS A 39 -6.72 0.33 -13.28
N ASN A 40 -5.49 0.76 -13.54
CA ASN A 40 -5.01 1.31 -14.80
C ASN A 40 -3.47 1.23 -14.84
N GLN A 41 -2.83 1.88 -15.82
CA GLN A 41 -1.38 1.85 -16.00
C GLN A 41 -0.57 2.38 -14.80
N LEU A 42 -1.15 3.25 -13.97
CA LEU A 42 -0.47 3.91 -12.86
C LEU A 42 -1.07 3.57 -11.49
N ARG A 43 -2.16 2.81 -11.43
CA ARG A 43 -2.85 2.52 -10.16
C ARG A 43 -3.20 1.06 -10.09
N GLY A 44 -3.03 0.48 -8.90
CA GLY A 44 -3.36 -0.90 -8.64
C GLY A 44 -3.49 -1.19 -7.17
N HIS A 45 -3.83 -2.42 -6.87
CA HIS A 45 -3.85 -2.93 -5.51
C HIS A 45 -3.52 -4.42 -5.49
N PHE A 46 -3.11 -4.92 -4.33
CA PHE A 46 -2.99 -6.34 -4.07
C PHE A 46 -3.38 -6.62 -2.63
N ASP A 47 -3.82 -7.84 -2.36
CA ASP A 47 -4.27 -8.24 -1.05
C ASP A 47 -3.19 -9.05 -0.33
N VAL A 48 -2.90 -8.66 0.90
CA VAL A 48 -2.04 -9.38 1.84
C VAL A 48 -2.93 -10.15 2.79
N ILE A 49 -2.92 -11.47 2.68
CA ILE A 49 -3.73 -12.37 3.51
C ILE A 49 -2.91 -12.77 4.73
N GLY A 50 -3.35 -12.33 5.91
CA GLY A 50 -2.85 -12.79 7.18
C GLY A 50 -3.78 -13.82 7.85
N GLU A 51 -3.32 -14.41 8.95
CA GLU A 51 -4.09 -15.34 9.77
C GLU A 51 -5.36 -14.72 10.38
N GLN A 52 -5.33 -13.40 10.66
CA GLN A 52 -6.39 -12.71 11.41
C GLN A 52 -7.16 -11.69 10.56
N ALA A 53 -6.54 -11.15 9.50
CA ALA A 53 -7.16 -10.18 8.63
C ALA A 53 -6.55 -10.19 7.23
N THR A 54 -7.32 -9.69 6.26
CA THR A 54 -6.80 -9.35 4.93
C THR A 54 -6.57 -7.85 4.85
N ILE A 55 -5.38 -7.45 4.43
CA ILE A 55 -5.00 -6.05 4.23
C ILE A 55 -4.87 -5.80 2.73
N GLN A 56 -5.68 -4.89 2.22
CA GLN A 56 -5.55 -4.43 0.84
C GLN A 56 -4.56 -3.28 0.78
N VAL A 57 -3.53 -3.45 -0.05
CA VAL A 57 -2.51 -2.43 -0.32
C VAL A 57 -2.85 -1.76 -1.64
N LYS A 58 -3.17 -0.47 -1.60
CA LYS A 58 -3.47 0.34 -2.78
C LYS A 58 -2.30 1.28 -3.04
N PHE A 59 -1.97 1.48 -4.32
CA PHE A 59 -0.95 2.43 -4.71
C PHE A 59 -1.31 3.21 -5.96
N SER A 60 -0.72 4.40 -6.06
CA SER A 60 -0.68 5.22 -7.27
C SER A 60 0.78 5.54 -7.61
N LEU A 61 1.10 5.50 -8.89
CA LEU A 61 2.38 5.91 -9.46
C LEU A 61 2.25 7.30 -10.11
N SER A 62 3.34 8.06 -10.10
CA SER A 62 3.46 9.32 -10.83
C SER A 62 3.58 9.05 -12.34
N PRO A 63 3.16 10.00 -13.20
CA PRO A 63 3.27 9.88 -14.66
C PRO A 63 4.71 10.10 -15.19
N GLU A 64 5.69 10.27 -14.29
CA GLU A 64 7.09 10.49 -14.65
C GLU A 64 7.73 9.23 -15.25
N ASN A 65 8.87 9.39 -15.91
CA ASN A 65 9.65 8.27 -16.43
C ASN A 65 11.07 8.31 -15.86
N PRO A 66 11.44 7.38 -14.95
CA PRO A 66 10.64 6.25 -14.47
C PRO A 66 9.50 6.67 -13.53
N PRO A 67 8.39 5.89 -13.46
CA PRO A 67 7.28 6.19 -12.57
C PRO A 67 7.70 6.04 -11.10
N LEU A 68 7.26 6.97 -10.25
CA LEU A 68 7.57 7.00 -8.82
C LEU A 68 6.32 6.71 -7.98
N LEU A 69 6.47 6.17 -6.78
CA LEU A 69 5.36 5.96 -5.86
C LEU A 69 4.81 7.31 -5.39
N GLN A 70 3.57 7.60 -5.77
CA GLN A 70 2.89 8.86 -5.49
C GLN A 70 1.95 8.72 -4.29
N GLU A 71 1.27 7.58 -4.16
CA GLU A 71 0.41 7.28 -3.02
C GLU A 71 0.54 5.82 -2.61
N LEU A 72 0.46 5.55 -1.30
CA LEU A 72 0.38 4.22 -0.73
C LEU A 72 -0.61 4.25 0.44
N GLU A 73 -1.61 3.38 0.37
CA GLU A 73 -2.66 3.25 1.37
C GLU A 73 -2.86 1.77 1.72
N LEU A 74 -2.92 1.47 3.01
CA LEU A 74 -3.28 0.15 3.51
C LEU A 74 -4.65 0.26 4.17
N VAL A 75 -5.54 -0.66 3.83
CA VAL A 75 -6.86 -0.77 4.45
C VAL A 75 -7.14 -2.21 4.82
N LYS A 76 -7.69 -2.43 6.00
CA LYS A 76 -8.25 -3.73 6.36
C LYS A 76 -9.55 -3.93 5.58
N ILE A 77 -9.68 -5.08 4.93
CA ILE A 77 -10.92 -5.49 4.27
C ILE A 77 -11.50 -6.69 5.02
N ASN A 78 -12.80 -6.63 5.30
CA ASN A 78 -13.51 -7.75 5.92
C ASN A 78 -13.78 -8.79 4.84
N GLN A 79 -13.50 -10.06 5.16
CA GLN A 79 -13.86 -11.21 4.32
C GLN A 79 -15.37 -11.42 4.32
#